data_AF-A0A3S0ZYF7-F1
#
_entry.id   AF-A0A3S0ZYF7-F1
#
_cell.length_a   1.000
_cell.length_b   1.000
_cell.length_c   1.000
_cell.angle_alpha   90.00
_cell.angle_beta   90.00
_cell.angle_gamma   90.00
#
_symmetry.space_group_name_H-M   'P 1'
#
loop_
_entity.id
_entity.type
_entity.pdbx_description
1 polymer ?
#
loop_
_entity_poly.entity_id
_entity_poly.type
_entity_poly.pdbx_seq_one_letter_code
_entity_poly.pdbx_strand_id
1 'polypeptide(L)'
;MADTENEVQVVSDDPQEPVKPMEPEEETVDTEEWKMEKYRIKVVERIQDEITKTESEVTKTATELEEFAYNKAVSKRTYLDFIARILVYVAQFNEKKEEKARAEEKGNAEESETVKQEDESQETTDS
;
A
#
# COMPACT_ATOMS: atom_id res chain seq x y z
N MET A 1 72.28 5.07 -42.95
CA MET A 1 72.08 4.78 -41.53
C MET A 1 71.51 6.07 -40.96
N ALA A 2 70.17 6.27 -41.04
CA ALA A 2 69.17 5.82 -40.05
C ALA A 2 69.53 6.39 -38.67
N ASP A 3 68.76 7.27 -38.03
CA ASP A 3 67.31 7.25 -37.75
C ASP A 3 66.74 8.71 -37.70
N THR A 4 65.50 9.05 -38.13
CA THR A 4 64.20 8.87 -37.42
C THR A 4 64.28 9.47 -35.99
N GLU A 5 63.44 10.37 -35.45
CA GLU A 5 61.99 10.64 -35.50
C GLU A 5 61.77 12.05 -34.90
N ASN A 6 60.91 12.90 -35.46
CA ASN A 6 59.47 13.00 -35.22
C ASN A 6 59.08 13.76 -33.93
N GLU A 7 58.18 14.70 -34.18
CA GLU A 7 57.39 15.58 -33.34
C GLU A 7 56.91 14.94 -32.03
N VAL A 8 57.29 15.51 -30.88
CA VAL A 8 56.63 15.20 -29.60
C VAL A 8 55.63 16.30 -29.29
N GLN A 9 54.40 15.80 -29.20
CA GLN A 9 53.13 16.48 -29.08
C GLN A 9 53.04 17.37 -27.84
N VAL A 10 52.35 18.49 -28.04
CA VAL A 10 51.52 19.12 -27.02
C VAL A 10 50.55 18.09 -26.43
N VAL A 11 50.77 17.71 -25.17
CA VAL A 11 49.71 17.20 -24.32
C VAL A 11 49.62 18.13 -23.12
N SER A 12 48.62 19.01 -23.19
CA SER A 12 47.97 19.53 -22.00
C SER A 12 47.40 18.33 -21.25
N ASP A 13 47.78 18.13 -19.99
CA ASP A 13 46.78 17.80 -18.98
C ASP A 13 47.35 17.99 -17.57
N ASP A 14 46.57 18.73 -16.80
CA ASP A 14 46.74 19.12 -15.42
C ASP A 14 46.84 17.88 -14.50
N PRO A 15 47.90 17.73 -13.66
CA PRO A 15 47.94 16.69 -12.67
C PRO A 15 47.33 17.21 -11.36
N GLN A 16 46.00 17.14 -11.24
CA GLN A 16 45.28 16.65 -10.05
C GLN A 16 43.77 16.97 -10.12
N GLU A 17 42.98 16.00 -10.56
CA GLU A 17 41.59 15.89 -10.11
C GLU A 17 41.47 14.86 -8.96
N PRO A 18 40.69 15.15 -7.91
CA PRO A 18 40.62 14.35 -6.70
C PRO A 18 39.82 13.06 -6.92
N VAL A 19 40.49 11.92 -6.76
CA VAL A 19 39.83 10.61 -6.72
C VAL A 19 38.94 10.49 -5.47
N LYS A 20 37.62 10.42 -5.70
CA LYS A 20 36.62 9.88 -4.77
C LYS A 20 35.64 9.04 -5.59
N PRO A 21 34.98 8.03 -5.01
CA PRO A 21 35.49 6.92 -4.22
C PRO A 21 35.22 5.59 -4.97
N MET A 22 36.18 4.68 -4.89
CA MET A 22 36.06 3.32 -5.42
C MET A 22 35.40 2.43 -4.35
N GLU A 23 34.58 1.49 -4.84
CA GLU A 23 33.94 0.35 -4.16
C GLU A 23 32.55 0.59 -3.53
N PRO A 24 31.46 0.18 -4.23
CA PRO A 24 30.37 -0.47 -3.53
C PRO A 24 30.82 -1.89 -3.18
N GLU A 25 31.19 -2.10 -1.92
CA GLU A 25 31.26 -3.43 -1.33
C GLU A 25 29.88 -4.09 -1.47
N GLU A 26 29.81 -5.18 -2.24
CA GLU A 26 28.67 -6.07 -2.24
C GLU A 26 28.67 -6.87 -0.94
N GLU A 27 27.74 -6.61 -0.02
CA GLU A 27 27.16 -7.66 0.83
C GLU A 27 25.85 -7.20 1.52
N THR A 28 24.76 -7.96 1.28
CA THR A 28 23.41 -7.92 1.91
C THR A 28 22.26 -7.09 1.28
N VAL A 29 22.14 -6.98 -0.05
CA VAL A 29 21.10 -6.11 -0.67
C VAL A 29 19.76 -6.80 -1.03
N ASP A 30 19.66 -8.13 -1.02
CA ASP A 30 18.44 -8.86 -1.44
C ASP A 30 17.23 -8.67 -0.51
N THR A 31 17.48 -8.32 0.76
CA THR A 31 16.42 -8.19 1.77
C THR A 31 15.62 -6.89 1.67
N GLU A 32 16.16 -5.86 1.00
CA GLU A 32 15.54 -4.53 0.92
C GLU A 32 15.00 -4.18 -0.48
N GLU A 33 15.09 -5.08 -1.46
CA GLU A 33 14.57 -4.85 -2.81
C GLU A 33 13.10 -4.40 -2.82
N TRP A 34 12.29 -4.95 -1.90
CA TRP A 34 10.87 -4.62 -1.78
C TRP A 34 10.61 -3.17 -1.33
N LYS A 35 11.61 -2.51 -0.70
CA LYS A 35 11.54 -1.11 -0.33
C LYS A 35 11.95 -0.17 -1.45
N MET A 36 12.61 -0.69 -2.50
CA MET A 36 13.01 0.13 -3.64
C MET A 36 11.78 0.71 -4.33
N GLU A 37 11.87 1.98 -4.71
CA GLU A 37 10.81 2.70 -5.41
C GLU A 37 10.35 1.95 -6.66
N LYS A 38 11.29 1.41 -7.45
CA LYS A 38 10.97 0.62 -8.66
C LYS A 38 10.09 -0.60 -8.36
N TYR A 39 10.30 -1.27 -7.23
CA TYR A 39 9.48 -2.42 -6.84
C TYR A 39 8.09 -1.95 -6.39
N ARG A 40 8.04 -0.88 -5.60
CA ARG A 40 6.78 -0.30 -5.11
C ARG A 40 5.91 0.23 -6.25
N ILE A 41 6.49 0.88 -7.26
CA ILE A 41 5.77 1.32 -8.47
C ILE A 41 5.08 0.13 -9.15
N LYS A 42 5.80 -0.99 -9.35
CA LYS A 42 5.19 -2.21 -9.94
C LYS A 42 4.04 -2.76 -9.10
N VAL A 43 4.12 -2.65 -7.78
CA VAL A 43 3.03 -3.08 -6.88
C VAL A 43 1.83 -2.14 -7.00
N VAL A 44 2.06 -0.83 -7.07
CA VAL A 44 1.01 0.17 -7.32
C VAL A 44 0.31 -0.11 -8.65
N GLU A 45 1.07 -0.34 -9.73
CA GLU A 45 0.53 -0.71 -11.05
C GLU A 45 -0.36 -1.96 -10.93
N ARG A 46 0.10 -2.98 -10.19
CA ARG A 46 -0.68 -4.21 -9.99
C ARG A 46 -2.00 -3.98 -9.25
N ILE A 47 -2.00 -3.10 -8.25
CA ILE A 47 -3.24 -2.72 -7.54
C ILE A 47 -4.15 -1.94 -8.48
N GLN A 48 -3.60 -1.00 -9.25
CA GLN A 48 -4.35 -0.19 -10.21
C GLN A 48 -5.00 -1.04 -11.31
N ASP A 49 -4.27 -2.03 -11.81
CA ASP A 49 -4.78 -3.02 -12.77
C ASP A 49 -5.98 -3.78 -12.18
N GLU A 50 -5.90 -4.22 -10.93
CA GLU A 50 -7.01 -4.94 -10.30
C GLU A 50 -8.22 -4.04 -10.07
N ILE A 51 -8.04 -2.79 -9.64
CA ILE A 51 -9.12 -1.79 -9.52
C ILE A 51 -9.82 -1.60 -10.87
N THR A 52 -9.04 -1.43 -11.93
CA THR A 52 -9.55 -1.18 -13.28
C THR A 52 -10.27 -2.42 -13.83
N LYS A 53 -9.68 -3.61 -13.65
CA LYS A 53 -10.21 -4.89 -14.12
C LYS A 53 -11.52 -5.27 -13.46
N THR A 54 -11.68 -4.93 -12.17
CA THR A 54 -12.88 -5.26 -11.39
C THR A 54 -13.89 -4.13 -11.37
N GLU A 55 -13.60 -3.01 -12.06
CA GLU A 55 -14.38 -1.77 -12.02
C GLU A 55 -14.69 -1.35 -10.57
N SER A 56 -13.70 -1.54 -9.69
CA SER A 56 -13.87 -1.38 -8.25
C SER A 56 -14.00 0.09 -7.88
N GLU A 57 -15.13 0.48 -7.26
CA GLU A 57 -15.35 1.85 -6.79
C GLU A 57 -14.67 2.13 -5.43
N VAL A 58 -13.52 1.50 -5.17
CA VAL A 58 -12.76 1.76 -3.94
C VAL A 58 -12.45 3.24 -3.81
N THR A 59 -12.70 3.79 -2.63
CA THR A 59 -12.53 5.23 -2.36
C THR A 59 -11.07 5.68 -2.32
N LYS A 60 -10.13 4.72 -2.23
CA LYS A 60 -8.69 4.96 -2.13
C LYS A 60 -8.00 4.63 -3.44
N THR A 61 -6.98 5.40 -3.78
CA THR A 61 -6.14 5.16 -4.96
C THR A 61 -5.17 4.00 -4.74
N ALA A 62 -4.69 3.39 -5.83
CA ALA A 62 -3.70 2.32 -5.78
C ALA A 62 -2.42 2.71 -5.01
N THR A 63 -1.97 3.96 -5.17
CA THR A 63 -0.82 4.52 -4.47
C THR A 63 -1.06 4.60 -2.96
N GLU A 64 -2.20 5.11 -2.52
CA GLU A 64 -2.53 5.20 -1.08
C GLU A 64 -2.67 3.82 -0.44
N LEU A 65 -3.19 2.85 -1.18
CA LEU A 65 -3.31 1.46 -0.72
C LEU A 65 -1.93 0.81 -0.55
N GLU A 66 -1.01 1.00 -1.51
CA GLU A 66 0.36 0.53 -1.39
C GLU A 66 1.11 1.24 -0.26
N GLU A 67 0.97 2.56 -0.14
CA GLU A 67 1.62 3.35 0.90
C GLU A 67 1.18 2.91 2.30
N PHE A 68 -0.10 2.60 2.47
CA PHE A 68 -0.60 2.02 3.71
C PHE A 68 0.09 0.69 4.04
N ALA A 69 0.22 -0.20 3.05
CA ALA A 69 0.91 -1.48 3.22
C ALA A 69 2.40 -1.29 3.54
N TYR A 70 3.07 -0.37 2.85
CA TYR A 70 4.47 -0.04 3.07
C TYR A 70 4.72 0.48 4.49
N ASN A 71 3.92 1.44 4.95
CA ASN A 71 4.04 2.01 6.30
C ASN A 71 3.71 1.01 7.42
N LYS A 72 2.82 0.04 7.17
CA LYS A 72 2.46 -0.99 8.15
C LYS A 72 3.39 -2.20 8.13
N ALA A 73 4.11 -2.42 7.03
CA ALA A 73 4.94 -3.60 6.88
C ALA A 73 6.29 -3.44 7.56
N VAL A 74 6.57 -4.36 8.49
CA VAL A 74 7.89 -4.50 9.13
C VAL A 74 8.84 -5.40 8.34
N SER A 75 8.32 -6.16 7.37
CA SER A 75 9.12 -7.09 6.55
C SER A 75 8.49 -7.28 5.16
N LYS A 76 9.29 -7.74 4.19
CA LYS A 76 8.84 -8.11 2.83
C LYS A 76 7.64 -9.05 2.87
N ARG A 77 7.66 -10.04 3.77
CA ARG A 77 6.58 -11.02 3.90
C ARG A 77 5.27 -10.35 4.33
N THR A 78 5.34 -9.49 5.35
CA THR A 78 4.17 -8.75 5.84
C THR A 78 3.66 -7.76 4.81
N TYR A 79 4.57 -7.11 4.06
CA TYR A 79 4.22 -6.24 2.95
C TYR A 79 3.39 -6.99 1.90
N LEU A 80 3.92 -8.11 1.38
CA LEU A 80 3.20 -8.93 0.39
C LEU A 80 1.86 -9.46 0.91
N ASP A 81 1.77 -9.79 2.20
CA ASP A 81 0.53 -10.20 2.85
C ASP A 81 -0.51 -9.06 2.89
N PHE A 82 -0.09 -7.82 3.13
CA PHE A 82 -0.98 -6.65 3.01
C PHE A 82 -1.40 -6.39 1.57
N ILE A 83 -0.48 -6.45 0.61
CA ILE A 83 -0.80 -6.27 -0.81
C ILE A 83 -1.80 -7.33 -1.29
N ALA A 84 -1.62 -8.60 -0.91
CA ALA A 84 -2.56 -9.67 -1.24
C ALA A 84 -3.96 -9.39 -0.68
N ARG A 85 -4.07 -8.94 0.58
CA ARG A 85 -5.35 -8.54 1.17
C ARG A 85 -5.98 -7.35 0.45
N ILE A 86 -5.19 -6.37 0.02
CA ILE A 86 -5.65 -5.21 -0.76
C ILE A 86 -6.23 -5.68 -2.09
N LEU A 87 -5.52 -6.52 -2.83
CA LEU A 87 -5.99 -7.04 -4.12
C LEU A 87 -7.31 -7.81 -3.97
N VAL A 88 -7.43 -8.66 -2.93
CA VAL A 88 -8.68 -9.36 -2.62
C VAL A 88 -9.79 -8.38 -2.24
N TYR A 89 -9.48 -7.38 -1.41
CA TYR A 89 -10.45 -6.35 -1.02
C TYR A 89 -10.97 -5.57 -2.22
N VAL A 90 -10.08 -5.13 -3.11
CA VAL A 90 -10.43 -4.43 -4.36
C VAL A 90 -11.34 -5.31 -5.22
N ALA A 91 -10.99 -6.58 -5.40
CA ALA A 91 -11.79 -7.50 -6.20
C ALA A 91 -13.18 -7.76 -5.62
N GLN A 92 -13.29 -7.88 -4.30
CA GLN A 92 -14.55 -8.16 -3.61
C GLN A 92 -15.33 -6.89 -3.21
N PHE A 93 -14.80 -5.70 -3.46
CA PHE A 93 -15.40 -4.45 -2.99
C PHE A 93 -16.80 -4.24 -3.58
N ASN A 94 -16.96 -4.55 -4.87
CA ASN A 94 -18.23 -4.43 -5.57
C ASN A 94 -19.25 -5.49 -5.12
N GLU A 95 -18.80 -6.72 -4.87
CA GLU A 95 -19.65 -7.80 -4.34
C GLU A 95 -20.15 -7.51 -2.92
N LYS A 96 -19.29 -6.94 -2.06
CA LYS A 96 -19.67 -6.52 -0.71
C LYS A 96 -20.58 -5.30 -0.68
N LYS A 97 -20.54 -4.42 -1.68
CA LYS A 97 -21.49 -3.29 -1.79
C LYS A 97 -22.91 -3.83 -1.99
N GLU A 98 -23.09 -4.87 -2.80
CA GLU A 98 -24.38 -5.55 -2.97
C GLU A 98 -24.80 -6.34 -1.72
N GLU A 99 -23.89 -7.08 -1.08
CA GLU A 99 -24.21 -7.83 0.14
C GLU A 99 -24.52 -6.93 1.33
N LYS A 100 -23.78 -5.83 1.52
CA LYS A 100 -24.02 -4.87 2.61
C LYS A 100 -25.29 -4.05 2.38
N ALA A 101 -25.61 -3.67 1.13
CA ALA A 101 -26.90 -3.08 0.79
C ALA A 101 -28.07 -4.04 1.07
N ARG A 102 -27.86 -5.36 0.89
CA ARG A 102 -28.86 -6.39 1.19
C ARG A 102 -28.94 -6.77 2.67
N ALA A 103 -27.83 -6.66 3.42
CA ALA A 103 -27.77 -6.95 4.84
C ALA A 103 -28.31 -5.79 5.71
N GLU A 104 -28.18 -4.54 5.27
CA GLU A 104 -28.79 -3.37 5.93
C GLU A 104 -30.32 -3.33 5.81
N GLU A 105 -30.94 -4.07 4.89
CA GLU A 105 -32.41 -4.25 4.84
C GLU A 105 -32.92 -5.27 5.89
N LYS A 106 -32.05 -6.14 6.43
CA LYS A 106 -32.44 -7.20 7.39
C LYS A 106 -32.02 -6.94 8.84
N GLY A 107 -31.52 -5.74 9.14
CA GLY A 107 -31.09 -5.35 10.49
C GLY A 107 -32.07 -4.47 11.28
N ASN A 108 -33.27 -4.18 10.76
CA ASN A 108 -34.28 -3.38 11.48
C ASN A 108 -35.41 -4.26 12.02
N ALA A 109 -35.08 -5.25 12.86
CA ALA A 109 -36.08 -6.02 13.59
C ALA A 109 -35.50 -6.68 14.85
N GLU A 110 -34.66 -5.99 15.62
CA GLU A 110 -34.39 -6.38 17.02
C GLU A 110 -33.62 -5.25 17.70
N GLU A 111 -34.36 -4.30 18.30
CA GLU A 111 -34.14 -3.79 19.67
C GLU A 111 -35.16 -2.65 19.91
N SER A 112 -36.39 -3.04 20.22
CA SER A 112 -37.34 -2.17 20.92
C SER A 112 -37.85 -2.95 22.12
N GLU A 113 -37.02 -3.02 23.15
CA GLU A 113 -37.47 -3.43 24.48
C GLU A 113 -36.61 -2.73 25.54
N THR A 114 -37.14 -1.62 26.07
CA THR A 114 -37.27 -1.34 27.50
C THR A 114 -37.91 0.05 27.66
N VAL A 115 -39.24 0.12 27.52
CA VAL A 115 -40.05 1.06 28.30
C VAL A 115 -40.58 0.25 29.46
N LYS A 116 -40.07 0.52 30.66
CA LYS A 116 -40.67 0.09 31.91
C LYS A 116 -41.00 1.34 32.72
N GLN A 117 -42.13 1.96 32.37
CA GLN A 117 -42.90 2.80 33.29
C GLN A 117 -44.04 1.93 33.82
N GLU A 118 -43.89 1.46 35.04
CA GLU A 118 -44.98 1.05 35.94
C GLU A 118 -44.83 2.04 37.10
N ASP A 119 -45.55 3.16 37.15
CA ASP A 119 -46.96 3.30 37.55
C ASP A 119 -47.33 2.42 38.75
N GLU A 120 -46.79 2.81 39.91
CA GLU A 120 -47.25 2.36 41.21
C GLU A 120 -48.00 3.52 41.87
N SER A 121 -49.33 3.52 41.78
CA SER A 121 -50.24 4.03 42.81
C SER A 121 -51.64 3.45 42.59
N GLN A 122 -51.90 2.34 43.28
CA GLN A 122 -53.23 1.88 43.67
C GLN A 122 -53.89 2.99 44.54
N GLU A 123 -55.21 3.14 44.70
CA GLU A 123 -56.26 2.15 44.84
C GLU A 123 -57.62 2.88 44.73
N THR A 124 -58.58 2.22 44.09
CA THR A 124 -60.01 2.57 44.09
C THR A 124 -60.68 2.04 45.37
N THR A 125 -61.66 2.74 45.96
CA THR A 125 -63.06 2.26 46.06
C THR A 125 -63.97 3.18 46.87
N ASP A 126 -65.22 3.12 46.42
CA ASP A 126 -66.48 3.76 46.79
C ASP A 126 -67.02 3.33 48.17
N SER A 127 -67.49 4.29 48.99
CA SER A 127 -68.59 4.17 49.99
C SER A 127 -68.98 5.54 50.56
#